data_AF-A0A931DXZ2-F1
#
_entry.id   AF-A0A931DXZ2-F1
#
_cell.length_a   1.000
_cell.length_b   1.000
_cell.length_c   1.000
_cell.angle_alpha   90.00
_cell.angle_beta   90.00
_cell.angle_gamma   90.00
#
_symmetry.space_group_name_H-M   'P 1'
#
loop_
_entity.id
_entity.type
_entity.pdbx_description
1 polymer ?
#
loop_
_entity_poly.entity_id
_entity_poly.type
_entity_poly.pdbx_seq_one_letter_code
_entity_poly.pdbx_strand_id
1 'polypeptide(L)' 'MVLDQASKLLPALKIAELDVAAYADEAERAGIRSTPTVIVLDAEGTEVFRAEGAPSLDQVLVALAKTV' A
#
# COMPACT_ATOMS: atom_id res chain seq x y z
N MET A 1 -1.95 -4.84 12.64
CA MET A 1 -2.77 -4.39 11.48
C MET A 1 -2.53 -5.32 10.30
N VAL A 2 -3.37 -5.28 9.25
CA VAL A 2 -3.29 -6.22 8.11
C VAL A 2 -1.90 -6.19 7.43
N LEU A 3 -1.28 -5.02 7.34
CA LEU A 3 0.06 -4.86 6.76
C LEU A 3 1.16 -5.54 7.60
N ASP A 4 1.06 -5.53 8.94
CA ASP A 4 1.98 -6.28 9.81
C ASP A 4 1.87 -7.79 9.64
N GLN A 5 0.68 -8.29 9.27
CA GLN A 5 0.50 -9.71 8.99
C GLN A 5 1.15 -10.07 7.65
N ALA A 6 1.04 -9.21 6.65
CA ALA A 6 1.71 -9.39 5.37
C ALA A 6 3.24 -9.37 5.50
N SER A 7 3.82 -8.47 6.30
CA SER A 7 5.28 -8.42 6.50
C SER A 7 5.86 -9.67 7.17
N LYS A 8 5.10 -10.34 8.03
CA LYS A 8 5.50 -11.62 8.62
C LYS A 8 5.56 -12.76 7.60
N LEU A 9 4.74 -12.70 6.55
CA LEU A 9 4.68 -13.69 5.48
C LEU A 9 5.71 -13.41 4.38
N LEU A 10 6.07 -12.14 4.19
CA LEU A 10 6.97 -11.69 3.12
C LEU A 10 8.07 -10.80 3.73
N PRO A 11 9.20 -11.36 4.20
CA PRO A 11 10.26 -10.58 4.84
C PRO A 11 10.89 -9.51 3.95
N ALA A 12 10.78 -9.64 2.62
CA ALA A 12 11.26 -8.65 1.66
C ALA A 12 10.29 -7.47 1.48
N LEU A 13 9.07 -7.54 2.03
CA LEU A 13 8.07 -6.51 1.92
C LEU A 13 8.52 -5.25 2.67
N LYS A 14 8.59 -4.13 1.94
CA LYS A 14 8.79 -2.81 2.51
C LYS A 14 7.44 -2.14 2.70
N ILE A 15 7.19 -1.63 3.90
CA ILE A 15 5.94 -0.94 4.25
C ILE A 15 6.30 0.48 4.67
N ALA A 16 5.56 1.44 4.14
CA ALA A 16 5.61 2.83 4.57
C ALA A 16 4.18 3.28 4.92
N GLU A 17 4.02 3.84 6.11
CA GLU A 17 2.78 4.50 6.54
C GLU A 17 2.98 6.00 6.46
N LEU A 18 2.14 6.68 5.69
CA LEU A 18 2.17 8.13 5.54
C LEU A 18 0.89 8.72 6.09
N ASP A 19 1.03 9.61 7.07
CA ASP A 19 -0.08 10.44 7.55
C ASP A 19 -0.39 11.50 6.48
N VAL A 20 -1.57 11.39 5.86
CA VAL A 20 -2.02 12.32 4.82
C VAL A 20 -2.07 13.77 5.31
N ALA A 21 -2.35 14.02 6.59
CA ALA A 21 -2.36 15.37 7.14
C ALA A 21 -0.94 15.96 7.26
N ALA A 22 0.06 15.12 7.49
CA ALA A 22 1.47 15.53 7.57
C ALA A 22 2.15 15.61 6.18
N TYR A 23 1.66 14.85 5.20
CA TYR A 23 2.21 14.72 3.84
C TYR A 23 1.15 15.01 2.78
N ALA A 24 0.49 16.17 2.89
CA ALA A 24 -0.65 16.51 2.04
C ALA A 24 -0.27 16.63 0.55
N ASP A 25 0.88 17.23 0.23
CA ASP A 25 1.36 17.40 -1.15
C ASP A 25 1.68 16.05 -1.81
N GLU A 26 2.29 15.12 -1.07
CA GLU A 26 2.51 13.74 -1.52
C GLU A 26 1.18 13.02 -1.76
N ALA A 27 0.22 13.17 -0.85
CA ALA A 27 -1.09 12.55 -0.95
C ALA A 27 -1.88 13.08 -2.16
N GLU A 28 -1.83 14.39 -2.42
CA GLU A 28 -2.44 15.01 -3.61
C GLU A 28 -1.78 14.50 -4.90
N ARG A 29 -0.44 14.51 -4.97
CA ARG A 29 0.31 13.98 -6.12
C ARG A 29 0.02 12.50 -6.38
N ALA A 30 -0.19 11.72 -5.33
CA ALA A 30 -0.55 10.31 -5.40
C ALA A 30 -2.05 10.07 -5.64
N GLY A 31 -2.85 11.13 -5.80
CA GLY A 31 -4.29 11.06 -6.06
C GLY A 31 -5.10 10.42 -4.91
N ILE A 32 -4.67 10.60 -3.67
CA ILE A 32 -5.36 10.08 -2.49
C ILE A 32 -6.60 10.94 -2.22
N ARG A 33 -7.79 10.34 -2.37
CA ARG A 33 -9.09 11.04 -2.20
C ARG A 33 -9.79 10.71 -0.88
N SER A 34 -9.42 9.58 -0.28
CA SER A 34 -10.00 9.10 0.97
C SER A 34 -8.94 8.31 1.74
N THR A 35 -9.08 8.28 3.07
CA THR A 35 -8.26 7.45 3.95
C THR A 35 -9.13 6.39 4.64
N PRO A 36 -8.57 5.21 4.96
CA PRO A 36 -7.25 4.74 4.56
C PRO A 36 -7.19 4.40 3.06
N THR A 37 -6.04 4.59 2.42
CA THR A 37 -5.76 4.10 1.05
C THR A 37 -4.46 3.32 1.08
N VAL A 38 -4.43 2.16 0.44
CA VAL A 38 -3.23 1.32 0.30
C VAL A 38 -2.84 1.26 -1.16
N ILE A 39 -1.58 1.58 -1.43
CA ILE A 39 -0.95 1.46 -2.75
C ILE A 39 0.13 0.39 -2.65
N VAL A 40 0.19 -0.50 -3.64
CA VAL A 40 1.28 -1.46 -3.80
C VAL A 40 2.07 -1.08 -5.04
N LEU A 41 3.38 -0.96 -4.87
CA LEU A 41 4.33 -0.65 -5.91
C LEU A 41 5.19 -1.88 -6.23
N ASP A 42 5.58 -2.05 -7.49
CA ASP A 42 6.64 -3.00 -7.87
C ASP A 42 8.05 -2.45 -7.51
N ALA A 43 9.10 -3.20 -7.88
CA ALA A 43 10.48 -2.84 -7.58
C ALA A 43 10.95 -1.57 -8.32
N GLU A 44 10.34 -1.27 -9.46
CA GLU A 44 10.58 -0.10 -10.29
C GLU A 44 9.80 1.14 -9.81
N GLY A 45 8.90 0.96 -8.84
CA GLY A 45 8.06 2.03 -8.28
C GLY A 45 6.75 2.25 -9.03
N THR A 46 6.35 1.32 -9.89
CA THR A 46 5.07 1.34 -10.62
C THR A 46 3.94 0.89 -9.72
N GLU A 47 2.84 1.63 -9.69
CA GLU A 47 1.62 1.20 -9.01
C GLU A 47 0.98 0.00 -9.72
N VAL A 48 0.93 -1.13 -9.04
CA VAL A 48 0.29 -2.36 -9.53
C VAL A 48 -1.07 -2.61 -8.90
N PHE A 49 -1.37 -1.92 -7.80
CA PHE A 49 -2.63 -2.04 -7.07
C PHE A 49 -2.90 -0.83 -6.18
N ARG A 50 -4.19 -0.49 -6.06
CA ARG A 50 -4.72 0.50 -5.14
C ARG A 50 -6.02 0.01 -4.53
N ALA A 51 -6.17 0.19 -3.22
CA ALA A 51 -7.41 0.02 -2.50
C ALA A 51 -7.74 1.31 -1.74
N GLU A 52 -8.90 1.87 -2.01
CA GLU A 52 -9.52 2.90 -1.17
C GLU A 52 -10.34 2.19 -0.07
N GLY A 53 -10.13 2.57 1.18
CA GLY A 53 -10.62 1.85 2.36
C GLY A 53 -9.60 0.83 2.90
N ALA A 54 -9.94 0.20 4.02
CA ALA A 54 -9.07 -0.78 4.67
C ALA A 54 -9.07 -2.10 3.88
N PRO A 55 -7.93 -2.57 3.35
CA PRO A 55 -7.89 -3.83 2.60
C PRO A 55 -7.93 -5.04 3.54
N SER A 56 -8.34 -6.18 3.02
CA SER A 56 -8.14 -7.48 3.67
C SER A 56 -6.72 -8.01 3.45
N LEU A 57 -6.28 -8.96 4.28
CA LEU A 57 -4.97 -9.62 4.11
C LEU A 57 -4.86 -10.30 2.74
N ASP A 58 -5.91 -11.00 2.31
CA ASP A 58 -5.94 -11.69 1.02
C ASP A 58 -5.80 -10.70 -0.15
N GLN A 59 -6.43 -9.53 -0.08
CA GLN A 59 -6.28 -8.49 -1.11
C GLN A 59 -4.84 -7.97 -1.19
N VAL A 60 -4.19 -7.75 -0.04
CA VAL A 60 -2.78 -7.34 0.02
C VAL A 60 -1.89 -8.42 -0.57
N LEU A 61 -2.07 -9.69 -0.19
CA LEU A 61 -1.25 -10.79 -0.71
C LEU A 61 -1.42 -10.99 -2.22
N VAL A 62 -2.64 -10.90 -2.74
CA VAL A 62 -2.91 -10.96 -4.20
C VAL A 62 -2.28 -9.78 -4.92
N ALA A 63 -2.30 -8.58 -4.35
CA ALA A 63 -1.64 -7.42 -4.93
C ALA A 63 -0.12 -7.59 -4.98
N LEU A 64 0.49 -8.09 -3.90
CA LEU A 64 1.93 -8.37 -3.84
C LEU A 64 2.35 -9.48 -4.81
N ALA A 65 1.50 -10.45 -5.09
CA ALA A 65 1.77 -11.48 -6.10
C ALA A 65 1.84 -10.91 -7.54
N LYS A 66 1.47 -9.65 -7.77
CA LYS A 66 1.60 -8.98 -9.07
C LYS A 66 2.94 -8.25 -9.25
N THR A 67 3.77 -8.17 -8.21
CA THR A 67 5.05 -7.45 -8.24
C THR A 67 6.26 -8.36 -8.53
N VAL A 68 6.04 -9.64 -8.85
CA VAL A 68 7.08 -10.66 -9.09
C VAL A 68 7.31 -10.94 -10.56
#